data_AF-A0A9D3XZI6-F1
#
_entry.id   AF-A0A9D3XZI6-F1
#
_cell.length_a   1.000
_cell.length_b   1.000
_cell.length_c   1.000
_cell.angle_alpha   90.00
_cell.angle_beta   90.00
_cell.angle_gamma   90.00
#
_symmetry.space_group_name_H-M   'P 1'
#
loop_
_entity.id
_entity.type
_entity.pdbx_description
1 polymer ?
#
loop_
_entity_poly.entity_id
_entity_poly.type
_entity_poly.pdbx_seq_one_letter_code
_entity_poly.pdbx_strand_id
1 'polypeptide(L)'
;MADVEGFREEATRIIHSLCRNLMTQDTDANLCEASLITLTALSRNARRMCTRYPIFERLCEIIDSLMSTIEERKRTLQPLVGFFAAKQTTTRGRPLYVISREQLEYLVEAGFKRRAIASLVQVSDSVIKRSLRSYGISIRGRYSSISNEELDNLVREITDGNQTLGQRMVQGHLQSLGHRVQRQRVADSLIRVDEAAVAMRWCHSIRRRVYNVAGPNSLWHIDGNHKLIRYKITMIRIFNKLRLNRLIK
;
A
#
# COMPACT_ATOMS: atom_id res chain seq x y z
N MET A 1 -6.33 20.81 -19.14
CA MET A 1 -4.91 21.19 -19.04
C MET A 1 -4.42 21.35 -17.59
N ALA A 2 -5.25 21.82 -16.64
CA ALA A 2 -4.85 21.96 -15.23
C ALA A 2 -4.48 20.64 -14.51
N ASP A 3 -5.09 19.51 -14.90
CA ASP A 3 -4.85 18.18 -14.30
C ASP A 3 -3.46 17.58 -14.64
N VAL A 4 -3.02 17.75 -15.90
CA VAL A 4 -1.76 17.21 -16.41
C VAL A 4 -0.55 17.89 -15.75
N GLU A 5 -0.60 19.21 -15.59
CA GLU A 5 0.48 19.97 -14.97
C GLU A 5 0.57 19.69 -13.47
N GLY A 6 -0.57 19.58 -12.78
CA GLY A 6 -0.61 19.25 -11.36
C GLY A 6 -0.04 17.86 -11.05
N PHE A 7 -0.33 16.85 -11.88
CA PHE A 7 0.28 15.52 -11.74
C PHE A 7 1.79 15.55 -11.99
N ARG A 8 2.25 16.29 -13.01
CA ARG A 8 3.67 16.43 -13.35
C ARG A 8 4.45 17.06 -12.19
N GLU A 9 3.94 18.13 -11.60
CA GLU A 9 4.56 18.79 -10.46
C GLU A 9 4.61 17.88 -9.21
N GLU A 10 3.55 17.13 -8.93
CA GLU A 10 3.50 16.16 -7.83
C GLU A 10 4.51 15.02 -8.03
N ALA A 11 4.56 14.45 -9.23
CA ALA A 11 5.49 13.37 -9.56
C ALA A 11 6.94 13.81 -9.42
N THR A 12 7.31 14.97 -9.98
CA THR A 12 8.66 15.53 -9.85
C THR A 12 9.04 15.78 -8.39
N ARG A 13 8.10 16.28 -7.58
CA ARG A 13 8.35 16.53 -6.16
C ARG A 13 8.54 15.24 -5.35
N ILE A 14 7.73 14.21 -5.62
CA ILE A 14 7.89 12.88 -5.00
C ILE A 14 9.26 12.31 -5.36
N ILE A 15 9.64 12.35 -6.64
CA ILE A 15 10.95 11.90 -7.10
C ILE A 15 12.07 12.67 -6.40
N HIS A 16 12.01 14.00 -6.35
CA HIS A 16 13.02 14.82 -5.68
C HIS A 16 13.11 14.53 -4.17
N SER A 17 11.98 14.28 -3.50
CA SER A 17 11.96 13.90 -2.09
C SER A 17 12.59 12.53 -1.85
N LEU A 18 12.32 11.55 -2.73
CA LEU A 18 12.88 10.22 -2.63
C LEU A 18 14.38 10.25 -2.90
N CYS A 19 14.82 10.93 -3.97
CA CYS A 19 16.24 11.13 -4.26
C CYS A 19 16.96 11.79 -3.08
N ARG A 20 16.38 12.84 -2.47
CA ARG A 20 16.99 13.50 -1.30
C ARG A 20 17.16 12.54 -0.11
N ASN A 21 16.17 11.70 0.17
CA ASN A 21 16.23 10.72 1.25
C ASN A 21 17.18 9.55 0.93
N LEU A 22 17.40 9.24 -0.34
CA LEU A 22 18.33 8.21 -0.79
C LEU A 22 19.79 8.70 -0.86
N MET A 23 20.01 10.01 -0.90
CA MET A 23 21.34 10.63 -0.91
C MET A 23 21.92 10.85 0.50
N THR A 24 21.13 10.65 1.56
CA THR A 24 21.62 10.72 2.95
C THR A 24 22.32 9.41 3.36
N GLN A 25 23.36 9.50 4.21
CA GLN A 25 24.18 8.35 4.64
C GLN A 25 23.43 7.29 5.46
N ASP A 26 22.24 7.61 6.00
CA ASP A 26 21.38 6.72 6.82
C ASP A 26 20.33 5.92 6.00
N THR A 27 20.60 5.60 4.74
CA THR A 27 19.70 4.76 3.95
C THR A 27 19.63 3.33 4.49
N ASP A 28 18.52 2.97 5.16
CA ASP A 28 18.24 1.61 5.62
C ASP A 28 17.40 0.80 4.61
N ALA A 29 17.32 -0.52 4.79
CA ALA A 29 16.60 -1.40 3.88
C ALA A 29 15.09 -1.10 3.83
N ASN A 30 14.52 -0.57 4.92
CA ASN A 30 13.10 -0.21 5.02
C ASN A 30 12.77 1.02 4.17
N LEU A 31 13.65 2.04 4.18
CA LEU A 31 13.51 3.24 3.38
C LEU A 31 13.61 2.93 1.90
N CYS A 32 14.53 2.03 1.51
CA CYS A 32 14.62 1.51 0.14
C CYS A 32 13.31 0.79 -0.28
N GLU A 33 12.76 -0.06 0.59
CA GLU A 33 11.51 -0.78 0.33
C GLU A 33 10.29 0.15 0.22
N ALA A 34 10.15 1.13 1.10
CA ALA A 34 9.10 2.14 1.03
C ALA A 34 9.23 3.02 -0.24
N SER A 35 10.45 3.34 -0.65
CA SER A 35 10.74 4.11 -1.87
C SER A 35 10.35 3.33 -3.12
N LEU A 36 10.68 2.04 -3.20
CA LEU A 36 10.28 1.15 -4.29
C LEU A 36 8.76 1.02 -4.41
N ILE A 37 8.05 0.86 -3.30
CA ILE A 37 6.57 0.81 -3.29
C ILE A 37 5.97 2.10 -3.87
N THR A 38 6.54 3.25 -3.49
CA THR A 38 6.07 4.56 -3.92
C THR A 38 6.35 4.80 -5.42
N LEU A 39 7.56 4.51 -5.89
CA LEU A 39 7.94 4.62 -7.31
C LEU A 39 7.14 3.66 -8.20
N THR A 40 6.89 2.43 -7.74
CA THR A 40 6.06 1.46 -8.47
C THR A 40 4.61 1.95 -8.63
N ALA A 41 4.08 2.67 -7.63
CA ALA A 41 2.77 3.30 -7.74
C ALA A 41 2.79 4.49 -8.71
N LEU A 42 3.85 5.31 -8.67
CA LEU A 42 4.02 6.46 -9.55
C LEU A 42 4.18 6.04 -11.02
N SER A 43 5.04 5.05 -11.32
CA SER A 43 5.24 4.49 -12.67
C SER A 43 3.93 3.96 -13.25
N ARG A 44 3.18 3.19 -12.45
CA ARG A 44 1.88 2.65 -12.89
C ARG A 44 0.85 3.72 -13.20
N ASN A 45 0.81 4.82 -12.45
CA ASN A 45 -0.10 5.92 -12.73
C ASN A 45 0.36 6.74 -13.95
N ALA A 46 1.65 7.04 -14.05
CA ALA A 46 2.23 7.75 -15.19
C ALA A 46 2.01 7.00 -16.51
N ARG A 47 2.23 5.68 -16.54
CA ARG A 47 1.99 4.83 -17.72
C ARG A 47 0.52 4.82 -18.16
N ARG A 48 -0.45 4.93 -17.24
CA ARG A 48 -1.87 5.07 -17.59
C ARG A 48 -2.12 6.41 -18.31
N MET A 49 -1.42 7.46 -17.90
CA MET A 49 -1.52 8.77 -18.56
C MET A 49 -0.75 8.85 -19.88
N CYS A 50 0.35 8.10 -20.05
CA CYS A 50 1.11 8.04 -21.31
C CYS A 50 0.26 7.64 -22.51
N THR A 51 -0.76 6.81 -22.31
CA THR A 51 -1.69 6.40 -23.37
C THR A 51 -2.44 7.59 -24.01
N ARG A 52 -2.58 8.69 -23.27
CA ARG A 52 -3.31 9.91 -23.69
C ARG A 52 -2.41 11.14 -23.83
N TYR A 53 -1.25 11.15 -23.16
CA TYR A 53 -0.30 12.26 -23.14
C TYR A 53 1.15 11.75 -23.21
N PRO A 54 1.80 11.77 -24.39
CA PRO A 54 3.16 11.26 -24.59
C PRO A 54 4.23 11.94 -23.72
N ILE A 55 3.95 13.14 -23.21
CA ILE A 55 4.86 13.92 -22.35
C ILE A 55 5.30 13.18 -21.07
N PHE A 56 4.57 12.14 -20.65
CA PHE A 56 4.90 11.31 -19.48
C PHE A 56 5.84 10.14 -19.78
N GLU A 57 6.18 9.89 -21.05
CA GLU A 57 7.10 8.81 -21.43
C GLU A 57 8.47 9.00 -20.79
N ARG A 58 9.00 10.23 -20.85
CA ARG A 58 10.26 10.60 -20.20
C ARG A 58 10.21 10.45 -18.67
N LEU A 59 9.06 10.72 -18.05
CA LEU A 59 8.87 10.52 -16.61
C LEU A 59 8.92 9.04 -16.24
N CYS A 60 8.34 8.16 -17.07
CA CYS A 60 8.39 6.71 -16.86
C CYS A 60 9.84 6.18 -16.92
N GLU A 61 10.62 6.64 -17.91
CA GLU A 61 12.04 6.28 -18.04
C GLU A 61 12.85 6.64 -16.77
N ILE A 62 12.61 7.84 -16.23
CA ILE A 62 13.28 8.31 -15.02
C ILE A 62 12.88 7.46 -13.80
N ILE A 63 11.59 7.15 -13.65
CA ILE A 63 11.11 6.34 -12.52
C ILE A 63 11.69 4.92 -12.59
N ASP A 64 11.72 4.31 -13.78
CA ASP A 64 12.24 2.95 -13.95
C ASP A 64 13.76 2.89 -13.68
N SER A 65 14.51 3.89 -14.14
CA SER A 65 15.94 4.04 -13.83
C SER A 65 16.19 4.14 -12.32
N LEU A 66 15.42 4.99 -11.62
CA LEU A 66 15.52 5.14 -10.16
C LEU A 66 15.15 3.85 -9.42
N MET A 67 14.13 3.12 -9.88
CA MET A 67 13.77 1.83 -9.30
C MET A 67 14.93 0.84 -9.41
N SER A 68 15.58 0.75 -10.57
CA SER A 68 16.74 -0.11 -10.78
C SER A 68 17.89 0.23 -9.82
N THR A 69 18.21 1.52 -9.66
CA THR A 69 19.27 1.96 -8.74
C THR A 69 18.96 1.63 -7.28
N ILE A 70 17.70 1.75 -6.85
CA ILE A 70 17.30 1.43 -5.48
C ILE A 70 17.29 -0.09 -5.24
N GLU A 71 16.89 -0.89 -6.22
CA GLU A 71 16.96 -2.35 -6.14
C GLU A 71 18.40 -2.84 -6.01
N GLU A 72 19.33 -2.25 -6.75
CA GLU A 72 20.76 -2.54 -6.65
C GLU A 72 21.31 -2.18 -5.27
N ARG A 73 20.94 -1.01 -4.75
CA ARG A 73 21.32 -0.55 -3.41
C ARG A 73 20.65 -1.32 -2.26
N LYS A 74 19.48 -1.93 -2.49
CA LYS A 74 18.83 -2.84 -1.53
C LYS A 74 19.58 -4.17 -1.42
N ARG A 75 20.17 -4.67 -2.51
CA ARG A 75 20.91 -5.94 -2.52
C ARG A 75 22.17 -5.91 -1.65
N THR A 76 22.75 -4.73 -1.41
CA THR A 76 23.94 -4.55 -0.57
C THR A 76 23.64 -4.46 0.93
N LEU A 77 22.36 -4.41 1.33
CA LEU A 77 21.91 -4.33 2.72
C LEU A 77 21.48 -5.72 3.21
N GLN A 78 22.06 -6.20 4.32
CA GLN A 78 21.76 -7.51 4.86
C GLN A 78 20.28 -7.64 5.28
N PRO A 79 19.62 -8.78 5.00
CA PRO A 79 18.25 -9.01 5.41
C PRO A 79 18.16 -9.28 6.93
N LEU A 80 17.17 -8.66 7.57
CA LEU A 80 16.83 -8.88 8.97
C LEU A 80 16.35 -10.33 9.19
N VAL A 81 17.02 -11.07 10.08
CA VAL A 81 16.70 -12.46 10.44
C VAL A 81 15.46 -12.51 11.35
N GLY A 82 14.43 -13.28 10.96
CA GLY A 82 13.24 -13.54 11.77
C GLY A 82 13.29 -14.88 12.50
N PHE A 83 12.59 -14.96 13.65
CA PHE A 83 12.52 -16.14 14.53
C PHE A 83 11.77 -17.33 13.90
N PHE A 84 12.24 -18.54 14.20
CA PHE A 84 11.75 -19.82 13.64
C PHE A 84 10.47 -20.34 14.32
N ALA A 85 9.55 -20.92 13.53
CA ALA A 85 8.43 -21.72 14.03
C ALA A 85 8.86 -23.14 14.45
N ALA A 86 8.14 -23.73 15.41
CA ALA A 86 8.37 -25.08 15.93
C ALA A 86 8.11 -26.16 14.86
N LYS A 87 8.95 -27.21 14.86
CA LYS A 87 8.91 -28.36 13.96
C LYS A 87 8.29 -29.57 14.67
N GLN A 88 7.45 -30.37 13.99
CA GLN A 88 7.12 -31.72 14.46
C GLN A 88 8.05 -32.75 13.84
N THR A 89 8.81 -33.45 14.68
CA THR A 89 9.66 -34.58 14.29
C THR A 89 8.81 -35.82 13.98
N THR A 90 8.81 -36.24 12.72
CA THR A 90 8.33 -37.58 12.31
C THR A 90 9.49 -38.58 12.34
N THR A 91 9.19 -39.86 12.55
CA THR A 91 10.20 -40.94 12.65
C THR A 91 10.92 -41.24 11.33
N ARG A 92 10.41 -40.76 10.18
CA ARG A 92 11.11 -40.72 8.88
C ARG A 92 10.71 -39.46 8.10
N GLY A 93 11.65 -38.90 7.33
CA GLY A 93 11.43 -37.75 6.44
C GLY A 93 11.59 -36.36 7.08
N ARG A 94 11.49 -35.30 6.26
CA ARG A 94 11.59 -33.89 6.70
C ARG A 94 10.37 -33.52 7.57
N PRO A 95 10.56 -32.91 8.75
CA PRO A 95 9.48 -32.45 9.64
C PRO A 95 8.36 -31.69 8.93
N LEU A 96 7.11 -32.07 9.19
CA LEU A 96 5.93 -31.37 8.68
C LEU A 96 5.60 -30.18 9.59
N TYR A 97 5.30 -29.02 9.01
CA TYR A 97 4.70 -27.91 9.75
C TYR A 97 3.21 -28.17 9.90
N VAL A 98 2.72 -28.25 11.14
CA VAL A 98 1.29 -28.41 11.41
C VAL A 98 0.64 -27.03 11.44
N ILE A 99 -0.22 -26.76 10.48
CA ILE A 99 -1.05 -25.54 10.41
C ILE A 99 -2.47 -26.03 10.32
N SER A 100 -3.33 -25.64 11.27
CA SER A 100 -4.71 -26.12 11.29
C SER A 100 -5.51 -25.55 10.11
N ARG A 101 -6.56 -26.28 9.73
CA ARG A 101 -7.47 -25.86 8.66
C ARG A 101 -8.16 -24.55 9.03
N GLU A 102 -8.65 -24.45 10.26
CA GLU A 102 -9.38 -23.31 10.81
C GLU A 102 -8.50 -22.06 10.80
N GLN A 103 -7.22 -22.20 11.16
CA GLN A 103 -6.26 -21.10 11.13
C GLN A 103 -6.06 -20.57 9.71
N LEU A 104 -5.98 -21.45 8.71
CA LEU A 104 -5.86 -21.03 7.31
C LEU A 104 -7.16 -20.40 6.79
N GLU A 105 -8.32 -20.98 7.11
CA GLU A 105 -9.62 -20.43 6.71
C GLU A 105 -9.79 -19.01 7.28
N TYR A 106 -9.54 -18.83 8.57
CA TYR A 106 -9.58 -17.53 9.25
C TYR A 106 -8.64 -16.50 8.60
N LEU A 107 -7.38 -16.85 8.36
CA LEU A 107 -6.42 -15.93 7.74
C LEU A 107 -6.80 -15.57 6.30
N VAL A 108 -7.38 -16.51 5.56
CA VAL A 108 -7.87 -16.25 4.20
C VAL A 108 -9.15 -15.40 4.26
N GLU A 109 -10.03 -15.58 5.25
CA GLU A 109 -11.24 -14.77 5.48
C GLU A 109 -10.86 -13.33 5.79
N ALA A 110 -9.91 -13.14 6.70
CA ALA A 110 -9.34 -11.86 7.08
C ALA A 110 -8.61 -11.12 5.92
N GLY A 111 -8.48 -11.74 4.74
CA GLY A 111 -7.99 -11.07 3.55
C GLY A 111 -6.48 -11.19 3.30
N PHE A 112 -5.76 -11.97 4.11
CA PHE A 112 -4.31 -12.11 3.94
C PHE A 112 -3.94 -12.81 2.63
N LYS A 113 -2.93 -12.27 1.95
CA LYS A 113 -2.30 -12.95 0.81
C LYS A 113 -1.47 -14.12 1.31
N ARG A 114 -1.34 -15.16 0.50
CA ARG A 114 -0.52 -16.36 0.80
C ARG A 114 0.87 -16.05 1.37
N ARG A 115 1.61 -15.11 0.77
CA ARG A 115 2.93 -14.68 1.28
C ARG A 115 2.86 -14.05 2.67
N ALA A 116 1.83 -13.25 2.94
CA ALA A 116 1.62 -12.66 4.26
C ALA A 116 1.25 -13.71 5.30
N ILE A 117 0.43 -14.72 4.92
CA ILE A 117 0.15 -15.88 5.77
C ILE A 117 1.44 -16.63 6.10
N ALA A 118 2.29 -16.87 5.08
CA ALA A 118 3.58 -17.53 5.26
C ALA A 118 4.48 -16.76 6.24
N SER A 119 4.54 -15.43 6.11
CA SER A 119 5.26 -14.56 7.05
C SER A 119 4.66 -14.57 8.46
N LEU A 120 3.32 -14.55 8.60
CA LEU A 120 2.66 -14.58 9.90
C LEU A 120 2.91 -15.89 10.66
N VAL A 121 2.90 -17.01 9.93
CA VAL A 121 3.10 -18.36 10.49
C VAL A 121 4.58 -18.77 10.48
N GLN A 122 5.47 -17.91 9.97
CA GLN A 122 6.93 -18.15 9.88
C GLN A 122 7.30 -19.45 9.17
N VAL A 123 6.62 -19.73 8.06
CA VAL A 123 6.89 -20.88 7.18
C VAL A 123 7.14 -20.41 5.75
N SER A 124 7.67 -21.28 4.91
CA SER A 124 7.84 -20.94 3.50
C SER A 124 6.49 -20.84 2.77
N ASP A 125 6.44 -19.99 1.74
CA ASP A 125 5.29 -19.82 0.85
C ASP A 125 4.84 -21.15 0.19
N SER A 126 5.77 -22.10 0.02
CA SER A 126 5.52 -23.46 -0.47
C SER A 126 4.77 -24.34 0.55
N VAL A 127 5.03 -24.17 1.85
CA VAL A 127 4.32 -24.89 2.92
C VAL A 127 2.85 -24.45 2.97
N ILE A 128 2.60 -23.14 2.95
CA ILE A 128 1.23 -22.61 2.89
C ILE A 128 0.52 -23.07 1.60
N LYS A 129 1.21 -23.04 0.45
CA LYS A 129 0.63 -23.53 -0.82
C LYS A 129 0.20 -24.99 -0.74
N ARG A 130 1.03 -25.84 -0.14
CA ARG A 130 0.74 -27.28 0.04
C ARG A 130 -0.44 -27.48 0.99
N SER A 131 -0.43 -26.78 2.12
CA SER A 131 -1.48 -26.89 3.14
C SER A 131 -2.84 -26.37 2.66
N LEU A 132 -2.88 -25.24 1.96
CA LEU A 132 -4.09 -24.75 1.30
C LEU A 132 -4.64 -25.78 0.28
N ARG A 133 -3.74 -26.43 -0.47
CA ARG A 133 -4.13 -27.47 -1.45
C ARG A 133 -4.67 -28.73 -0.78
N SER A 134 -4.04 -29.20 0.30
CA SER A 134 -4.51 -30.39 1.02
C SER A 134 -5.89 -30.21 1.64
N TYR A 135 -6.22 -28.98 2.05
CA TYR A 135 -7.55 -28.64 2.58
C TYR A 135 -8.54 -28.11 1.53
N GLY A 136 -8.14 -28.01 0.25
CA GLY A 136 -9.01 -27.48 -0.82
C GLY A 136 -9.35 -25.99 -0.69
N ILE A 137 -8.60 -25.21 0.10
CA ILE A 137 -8.87 -23.79 0.36
C ILE A 137 -8.32 -22.92 -0.77
N SER A 138 -9.20 -22.20 -1.47
CA SER A 138 -8.82 -21.27 -2.53
C SER A 138 -8.91 -19.81 -2.08
N ILE A 139 -7.77 -19.11 -2.01
CA ILE A 139 -7.75 -17.66 -1.76
C ILE A 139 -8.44 -16.89 -2.90
N ARG A 140 -8.26 -17.34 -4.15
CA ARG A 140 -8.86 -16.69 -5.32
C ARG A 140 -10.35 -17.01 -5.45
N GLY A 141 -10.79 -18.20 -5.03
CA GLY A 141 -12.19 -18.60 -5.04
C GLY A 141 -13.08 -17.82 -4.07
N ARG A 142 -12.47 -17.04 -3.16
CA ARG A 142 -13.19 -16.14 -2.25
C ARG A 142 -13.58 -14.81 -2.90
N TYR A 143 -13.06 -14.48 -4.09
CA TYR A 143 -13.50 -13.28 -4.79
C TYR A 143 -14.87 -13.51 -5.42
N SER A 144 -15.75 -12.52 -5.33
CA SER A 144 -17.06 -12.58 -5.96
C SER A 144 -16.94 -12.60 -7.48
N SER A 145 -17.79 -13.38 -8.14
CA SER A 145 -17.87 -13.51 -9.60
C SER A 145 -18.71 -12.41 -10.27
N ILE A 146 -18.97 -11.30 -9.56
CA ILE A 146 -19.77 -10.17 -10.08
C ILE A 146 -19.15 -9.63 -11.38
N SER A 147 -20.00 -9.28 -12.33
CA SER A 147 -19.61 -8.66 -13.60
C SER A 147 -19.05 -7.25 -13.40
N ASN A 148 -18.46 -6.65 -14.44
CA ASN A 148 -17.98 -5.26 -14.34
C ASN A 148 -19.17 -4.30 -14.32
N GLU A 149 -20.23 -4.61 -15.04
CA GLU A 149 -21.46 -3.83 -15.15
C GLU A 149 -22.19 -3.78 -13.79
N GLU A 150 -22.38 -4.93 -13.14
CA GLU A 150 -22.95 -5.00 -11.79
C GLU A 150 -22.06 -4.27 -10.76
N LEU A 151 -20.75 -4.45 -10.86
CA LEU A 151 -19.80 -3.73 -9.99
C LEU A 151 -19.90 -2.22 -10.18
N ASP A 152 -20.03 -1.73 -11.41
CA ASP A 152 -20.15 -0.31 -11.71
C ASP A 152 -21.49 0.26 -11.22
N ASN A 153 -22.57 -0.52 -11.27
CA ASN A 153 -23.86 -0.14 -10.69
C ASN A 153 -23.76 -0.01 -9.16
N LEU A 154 -23.21 -1.00 -8.49
CA LEU A 154 -22.99 -0.97 -7.04
C LEU A 154 -22.08 0.20 -6.65
N VAL A 155 -21.01 0.44 -7.41
CA VAL A 155 -20.11 1.58 -7.12
C VAL A 155 -20.85 2.90 -7.31
N ARG A 156 -21.69 3.06 -8.35
CA ARG A 156 -22.54 4.24 -8.53
C ARG A 156 -23.43 4.48 -7.32
N GLU A 157 -24.15 3.46 -6.88
CA GLU A 157 -25.01 3.53 -5.68
C GLU A 157 -24.23 3.90 -4.42
N ILE A 158 -23.05 3.31 -4.20
CA ILE A 158 -22.20 3.61 -3.03
C ILE A 158 -21.68 5.04 -3.05
N THR A 159 -21.34 5.55 -4.23
CA THR A 159 -20.83 6.91 -4.41
C THR A 159 -21.92 7.96 -4.49
N ASP A 160 -23.19 7.54 -4.57
CA ASP A 160 -24.32 8.46 -4.63
C ASP A 160 -24.38 9.30 -3.35
N GLY A 161 -24.48 10.62 -3.53
CA GLY A 161 -24.37 11.60 -2.44
C GLY A 161 -22.95 11.90 -1.93
N ASN A 162 -21.91 11.13 -2.27
CA ASN A 162 -20.52 11.48 -1.93
C ASN A 162 -19.47 10.98 -2.95
N GLN A 163 -19.26 11.79 -3.98
CA GLN A 163 -18.24 11.57 -5.01
C GLN A 163 -16.79 11.63 -4.48
N THR A 164 -16.55 12.04 -3.23
CA THR A 164 -15.19 12.04 -2.64
C THR A 164 -14.78 10.69 -2.07
N LEU A 165 -15.67 9.69 -2.03
CA LEU A 165 -15.38 8.37 -1.49
C LEU A 165 -14.24 7.69 -2.25
N GLY A 166 -13.11 7.50 -1.55
CA GLY A 166 -11.94 6.82 -2.11
C GLY A 166 -12.09 5.30 -2.19
N GLN A 167 -11.22 4.68 -2.98
CA GLN A 167 -11.16 3.23 -3.23
C GLN A 167 -11.31 2.35 -1.98
N ARG A 168 -10.67 2.71 -0.86
CA ARG A 168 -10.73 1.92 0.38
C ARG A 168 -12.11 1.91 1.01
N MET A 169 -12.82 3.04 0.97
CA MET A 169 -14.17 3.15 1.53
C MET A 169 -15.15 2.34 0.69
N VAL A 170 -15.08 2.49 -0.64
CA VAL A 170 -15.90 1.73 -1.58
C VAL A 170 -15.64 0.22 -1.44
N GLN A 171 -14.38 -0.19 -1.34
CA GLN A 171 -14.02 -1.60 -1.10
C GLN A 171 -14.58 -2.13 0.23
N GLY A 172 -14.54 -1.33 1.29
CA GLY A 172 -15.12 -1.70 2.59
C GLY A 172 -16.64 -1.83 2.53
N HIS A 173 -17.31 -0.94 1.79
CA HIS A 173 -18.76 -0.99 1.62
C HIS A 173 -19.20 -2.20 0.79
N LEU A 174 -18.49 -2.50 -0.31
CA LEU A 174 -18.70 -3.73 -1.08
C LEU A 174 -18.54 -4.97 -0.20
N GLN A 175 -17.54 -4.99 0.69
CA GLN A 175 -17.34 -6.08 1.64
C GLN A 175 -18.50 -6.20 2.64
N SER A 176 -19.07 -5.10 3.13
CA SER A 176 -20.25 -5.16 4.01
C SER A 176 -21.51 -5.69 3.31
N LEU A 177 -21.59 -5.52 1.99
CA LEU A 177 -22.63 -6.12 1.15
C LEU A 177 -22.33 -7.59 0.78
N GLY A 178 -21.23 -8.18 1.29
CA GLY A 178 -20.82 -9.55 0.99
C GLY A 178 -20.02 -9.71 -0.31
N HIS A 179 -19.72 -8.61 -1.01
CA HIS A 179 -18.93 -8.63 -2.25
C HIS A 179 -17.43 -8.45 -1.97
N ARG A 180 -16.68 -9.55 -2.07
CA ARG A 180 -15.23 -9.52 -2.00
C ARG A 180 -14.64 -9.32 -3.38
N VAL A 181 -14.33 -8.08 -3.73
CA VAL A 181 -13.80 -7.70 -5.04
C VAL A 181 -12.29 -7.42 -4.97
N GLN A 182 -11.56 -7.73 -6.04
CA GLN A 182 -10.14 -7.38 -6.13
C GLN A 182 -9.99 -5.86 -6.09
N ARG A 183 -9.02 -5.38 -5.31
CA ARG A 183 -8.71 -3.94 -5.20
C ARG A 183 -8.53 -3.26 -6.56
N GLN A 184 -7.90 -3.95 -7.51
CA GLN A 184 -7.69 -3.43 -8.86
C GLN A 184 -9.01 -3.22 -9.61
N ARG A 185 -9.93 -4.20 -9.58
CA ARG A 185 -11.27 -4.06 -10.19
C ARG A 185 -12.08 -2.92 -9.60
N VAL A 186 -11.99 -2.70 -8.28
CA VAL A 186 -12.64 -1.54 -7.61
C VAL A 186 -12.05 -0.21 -8.10
N ALA A 187 -10.72 -0.12 -8.27
CA ALA A 187 -10.10 1.07 -8.84
C ALA A 187 -10.53 1.33 -10.28
N ASP A 188 -10.57 0.27 -11.11
CA ASP A 188 -10.94 0.41 -12.51
C ASP A 188 -12.43 0.74 -12.65
N SER A 189 -13.28 0.20 -11.78
CA SER A 189 -14.70 0.55 -11.68
C SER A 189 -14.90 2.02 -11.30
N LEU A 190 -14.20 2.52 -10.29
CA LEU A 190 -14.26 3.94 -9.91
C LEU A 190 -13.90 4.88 -11.05
N ILE A 191 -12.93 4.50 -11.90
CA ILE A 191 -12.55 5.27 -13.09
C ILE A 191 -13.65 5.22 -14.14
N ARG A 192 -14.25 4.04 -14.39
CA ARG A 192 -15.36 3.89 -15.36
C ARG A 192 -16.62 4.63 -14.93
N VAL A 193 -16.89 4.68 -13.63
CA VAL A 193 -18.07 5.32 -13.05
C VAL A 193 -17.94 6.84 -13.06
N ASP A 194 -16.82 7.37 -12.58
CA ASP A 194 -16.60 8.82 -12.49
C ASP A 194 -15.09 9.14 -12.53
N GLU A 195 -14.57 9.32 -13.74
CA GLU A 195 -13.17 9.66 -13.96
C GLU A 195 -12.80 11.03 -13.36
N ALA A 196 -13.72 12.00 -13.38
CA ALA A 196 -13.48 13.36 -12.90
C ALA A 196 -13.32 13.38 -11.37
N ALA A 197 -14.17 12.67 -10.64
CA ALA A 197 -14.04 12.52 -9.19
C ALA A 197 -12.76 11.77 -8.79
N VAL A 198 -12.34 10.76 -9.58
CA VAL A 198 -11.05 10.10 -9.37
C VAL A 198 -9.88 11.08 -9.53
N ALA A 199 -9.86 11.84 -10.63
CA ALA A 199 -8.81 12.83 -10.89
C ALA A 199 -8.76 13.90 -9.78
N MET A 200 -9.92 14.45 -9.40
CA MET A 200 -10.01 15.42 -8.31
C MET A 200 -9.41 14.90 -7.00
N ARG A 201 -9.62 13.63 -6.64
CA ARG A 201 -9.02 13.03 -5.44
C ARG A 201 -7.50 12.87 -5.55
N TRP A 202 -6.96 12.63 -6.73
CA TRP A 202 -5.51 12.61 -6.93
C TRP A 202 -4.91 14.00 -6.73
N CYS A 203 -5.56 15.05 -7.24
CA CYS A 203 -5.11 16.43 -7.10
C CYS A 203 -5.23 16.96 -5.66
N HIS A 204 -6.23 16.51 -4.90
CA HIS A 204 -6.50 16.96 -3.53
C HIS A 204 -5.80 16.11 -2.46
N SER A 205 -4.64 15.52 -2.78
CA SER A 205 -3.81 14.85 -1.78
C SER A 205 -3.52 15.80 -0.60
N ILE A 206 -3.69 15.31 0.63
CA ILE A 206 -3.50 16.11 1.85
C ILE A 206 -2.07 16.67 1.85
N ARG A 207 -1.97 17.99 1.69
CA ARG A 207 -0.69 18.72 1.77
C ARG A 207 -0.14 18.61 3.19
N ARG A 208 0.92 17.82 3.37
CA ARG A 208 1.64 17.76 4.65
C ARG A 208 2.38 19.07 4.86
N ARG A 209 2.05 19.76 5.96
CA ARG A 209 2.70 21.02 6.34
C ARG A 209 4.17 20.79 6.73
N VAL A 210 5.06 21.59 6.13
CA VAL A 210 6.43 21.76 6.60
C VAL A 210 6.39 22.86 7.65
N TYR A 211 6.84 22.56 8.87
CA TYR A 211 6.92 23.54 9.94
C TYR A 211 8.35 24.05 10.03
N ASN A 212 8.54 25.36 10.00
CA ASN A 212 9.78 26.02 10.36
C ASN A 212 9.59 26.61 11.76
N VAL A 213 10.43 26.21 12.71
CA VAL A 213 10.22 26.49 14.13
C VAL A 213 11.52 27.01 14.74
N ALA A 214 11.41 27.95 15.69
CA ALA A 214 12.56 28.69 16.20
C ALA A 214 13.58 27.82 16.96
N GLY A 215 13.17 26.65 17.45
CA GLY A 215 14.06 25.71 18.13
C GLY A 215 13.36 24.44 18.62
N PRO A 216 14.09 23.51 19.25
CA PRO A 216 13.50 22.37 19.95
C PRO A 216 12.38 22.83 20.90
N ASN A 217 11.27 22.08 20.98
CA ASN A 217 10.15 22.38 21.89
C ASN A 217 9.26 23.59 21.54
N SER A 218 9.49 24.25 20.41
CA SER A 218 8.64 25.37 19.97
C SER A 218 7.38 24.94 19.20
N LEU A 219 7.25 23.65 18.84
CA LEU A 219 6.04 23.10 18.22
C LEU A 219 5.76 21.67 18.69
N TRP A 220 4.57 21.48 19.22
CA TRP A 220 4.02 20.19 19.60
C TRP A 220 2.95 19.77 18.61
N HIS A 221 3.06 18.56 18.07
CA HIS A 221 2.00 17.97 17.27
C HIS A 221 1.20 16.98 18.12
N ILE A 222 -0.12 17.11 18.04
CA ILE A 222 -1.07 16.20 18.67
C ILE A 222 -1.82 15.53 17.52
N ASP A 223 -1.59 14.23 17.34
CA ASP A 223 -2.27 13.43 16.33
C ASP A 223 -3.22 12.44 17.00
N GLY A 224 -4.47 12.42 16.55
CA GLY A 224 -5.51 11.55 17.07
C GLY A 224 -5.74 10.35 16.14
N ASN A 225 -5.53 9.14 16.63
CA ASN A 225 -5.93 7.92 15.94
C ASN A 225 -7.33 7.50 16.40
N HIS A 226 -8.33 7.87 15.62
CA HIS A 226 -9.75 7.64 15.89
C HIS A 226 -10.30 6.32 15.33
N LYS A 227 -9.46 5.42 14.84
CA LYS A 227 -9.91 4.14 14.26
C LYS A 227 -10.70 3.25 15.23
N LEU A 228 -10.56 3.48 16.54
CA LEU A 228 -11.21 2.70 17.60
C LEU A 228 -12.36 3.46 18.27
N ILE A 229 -12.84 4.56 17.69
CA ILE A 229 -13.88 5.39 18.31
C ILE A 229 -15.19 4.64 18.57
N ARG A 230 -15.50 3.61 17.77
CA ARG A 230 -16.65 2.71 17.99
C ARG A 230 -16.57 1.93 19.31
N TYR A 231 -15.36 1.68 19.81
CA TYR A 231 -15.11 1.05 21.11
C TYR A 231 -14.90 2.08 22.22
N LYS A 232 -15.20 3.37 21.97
CA LYS A 232 -14.95 4.50 22.89
C LYS A 232 -13.47 4.68 23.25
N ILE A 233 -12.55 4.21 22.40
CA ILE A 233 -11.11 4.36 22.58
C ILE A 233 -10.57 5.33 21.54
N THR A 234 -9.86 6.36 21.97
CA THR A 234 -9.11 7.26 21.10
C THR A 234 -7.65 7.28 21.54
N MET A 235 -6.75 6.98 20.63
CA MET A 235 -5.31 7.04 20.91
C MET A 235 -4.79 8.40 20.48
N ILE A 236 -4.21 9.16 21.41
CA ILE A 236 -3.58 10.44 21.13
C ILE A 236 -2.07 10.26 21.17
N ARG A 237 -1.39 10.64 20.08
CA ARG A 237 0.06 10.69 20.02
C ARG A 237 0.51 12.14 20.07
N ILE A 238 1.35 12.45 21.06
CA ILE A 238 1.97 13.76 21.18
C ILE A 238 3.45 13.58 20.82
N PHE A 239 3.95 14.39 19.89
CA PHE A 239 5.36 14.38 19.55
C PHE A 239 5.88 15.79 19.25
N ASN A 240 7.11 16.02 19.69
CA ASN A 240 7.85 17.24 19.43
C ASN A 240 8.50 17.13 18.04
N LYS A 241 8.19 18.07 17.14
CA LYS A 241 8.66 17.99 15.76
C LYS A 241 10.05 18.62 15.66
N LEU A 242 11.11 17.84 15.86
CA LEU A 242 12.48 18.29 15.63
C LEU A 242 12.80 18.23 14.13
N ARG A 243 13.01 19.38 13.50
CA ARG A 243 13.82 19.47 12.29
C ARG A 243 14.78 20.65 12.46
N LEU A 244 15.94 20.38 13.05
CA LEU A 244 17.05 21.31 13.14
C LEU A 244 17.69 21.45 11.76
N ASN A 245 17.29 22.48 11.00
CA ASN A 245 18.19 23.00 9.98
C ASN A 245 19.23 23.87 10.70
N ARG A 246 20.30 23.25 11.21
CA ARG A 246 21.50 24.00 11.60
C ARG A 246 22.16 24.50 10.31
N LEU A 247 21.80 25.70 9.88
CA LEU A 247 22.73 26.54 9.14
C LEU A 247 23.75 27.03 10.16
N ILE A 248 24.89 26.34 10.22
CA ILE A 248 26.10 26.86 10.84
C ILE A 248 26.51 28.04 9.93
N LYS A 249 26.42 29.26 10.46
CA LYS A 249 27.12 30.43 9.92
C LYS A 249 28.56 30.39 10.42
#